data_AF-A0A173U945-F1
#
_entry.id   AF-A0A173U945-F1
#
_cell.length_a   1.000
_cell.length_b   1.000
_cell.length_c   1.000
_cell.angle_alpha   90.00
_cell.angle_beta   90.00
_cell.angle_gamma   90.00
#
_symmetry.space_group_name_H-M   'P 1'
#
loop_
_entity.id
_entity.type
_entity.pdbx_description
1 polymer ?
#
loop_
_entity_poly.entity_id
_entity_poly.type
_entity_poly.pdbx_seq_one_letter_code
_entity_poly.pdbx_strand_id
1 'polypeptide(L)'
;MIKVIGLNIKVLKKEPFSGSHQGMRFFMRAEDDTLHVWVYPEPWCFEKTSDDMKTAKDFPFTQEGLDDSMEWISQEFENRKDYWMQMEKDKMKMILQGRGDS
;
A
#
# COMPACT_ATOMS: atom_id res chain seq x y z
N MET A 1 -2.30 14.62 -2.43
CA MET A 1 -2.38 13.84 -1.17
C MET A 1 -3.50 12.84 -1.28
N ILE A 2 -3.17 11.56 -1.10
CA ILE A 2 -4.13 10.47 -1.14
C ILE A 2 -5.08 10.62 0.05
N LYS A 3 -6.39 10.70 -0.20
CA LYS A 3 -7.40 10.79 0.86
C LYS A 3 -8.02 9.43 1.10
N VAL A 4 -7.96 8.95 2.34
CA VAL A 4 -8.48 7.65 2.75
C VAL A 4 -9.59 7.86 3.76
N ILE A 5 -10.79 7.40 3.43
CA ILE A 5 -11.95 7.50 4.32
C ILE A 5 -11.88 6.35 5.33
N GLY A 6 -12.06 6.67 6.61
CA GLY A 6 -12.16 5.68 7.69
C GLY A 6 -10.83 5.25 8.33
N LEU A 7 -9.69 5.71 7.82
CA LEU A 7 -8.38 5.45 8.41
C LEU A 7 -8.17 6.30 9.68
N ASN A 8 -7.93 5.65 10.81
CA ASN A 8 -7.50 6.28 12.06
C ASN A 8 -6.84 5.24 12.99
N ILE A 9 -6.11 5.71 14.00
CA ILE A 9 -5.38 4.85 14.96
C ILE A 9 -6.29 3.79 15.61
N LYS A 10 -7.55 4.12 15.95
CA LYS A 10 -8.44 3.16 16.63
C LYS A 10 -8.80 1.97 15.74
N VAL A 11 -8.85 2.18 14.43
CA VAL A 11 -9.07 1.11 13.44
C VAL A 11 -7.80 0.28 13.31
N LEU A 12 -6.65 0.93 13.10
CA LEU A 12 -5.35 0.26 12.96
C LEU A 12 -4.94 -0.57 14.18
N LYS A 13 -5.40 -0.17 15.37
CA LYS A 13 -5.18 -0.95 16.61
C LYS A 13 -5.95 -2.26 16.64
N LYS A 14 -7.05 -2.38 15.89
CA LYS A 14 -7.91 -3.56 15.86
C LYS A 14 -7.59 -4.47 14.69
N GLU A 15 -7.35 -3.89 13.53
CA GLU A 15 -7.14 -4.61 12.28
C GLU A 15 -6.18 -3.88 11.35
N PRO A 16 -5.43 -4.60 10.51
CA PRO A 16 -4.66 -3.99 9.45
C PRO A 16 -5.55 -3.23 8.47
N PHE A 17 -5.01 -2.16 7.90
CA PHE A 17 -5.68 -1.36 6.90
C PHE A 17 -5.04 -1.57 5.54
N SER A 18 -5.85 -1.66 4.48
CA SER A 18 -5.37 -1.72 3.11
C SER A 18 -6.12 -0.73 2.24
N GLY A 19 -5.42 -0.14 1.27
CA GLY A 19 -6.03 0.73 0.27
C GLY A 19 -5.28 0.68 -1.06
N SER A 20 -5.81 1.42 -2.03
CA SER A 20 -5.25 1.49 -3.38
C SER A 20 -5.39 2.90 -3.95
N HIS A 21 -4.44 3.27 -4.80
CA HIS A 21 -4.43 4.51 -5.55
C HIS A 21 -3.72 4.32 -6.90
N GLN A 22 -4.48 4.32 -7.99
CA GLN A 22 -3.99 4.34 -9.38
C GLN A 22 -2.79 3.38 -9.64
N GLY A 23 -3.03 2.07 -9.58
CA GLY A 23 -2.03 1.03 -9.79
C GLY A 23 -1.09 0.77 -8.61
N MET A 24 -1.10 1.61 -7.58
CA MET A 24 -0.42 1.37 -6.31
C MET A 24 -1.39 0.84 -5.26
N ARG A 25 -0.97 -0.13 -4.46
CA ARG A 25 -1.61 -0.57 -3.22
C ARG A 25 -0.77 -0.16 -2.03
N PHE A 26 -1.43 0.02 -0.89
CA PHE A 26 -0.76 0.16 0.38
C PHE A 26 -1.41 -0.71 1.45
N PHE A 27 -0.58 -1.19 2.38
CA PHE A 27 -0.99 -2.01 3.52
C PHE A 27 -0.35 -1.43 4.78
N MET A 28 -1.11 -1.38 5.87
CA MET A 28 -0.71 -0.76 7.12
C MET A 28 -1.08 -1.68 8.26
N ARG A 29 -0.15 -1.96 9.16
CA ARG A 29 -0.40 -2.77 10.35
C ARG A 29 0.27 -2.14 11.55
N ALA A 30 -0.50 -1.98 12.62
CA ALA A 30 0.06 -1.65 13.92
C ALA A 30 0.53 -2.94 14.61
N GLU A 31 1.75 -2.92 15.14
CA GLU A 31 2.33 -3.95 15.99
C GLU A 31 3.10 -3.25 17.10
N ASP A 32 2.69 -3.50 18.35
CA ASP A 32 3.14 -2.76 19.54
C ASP A 32 3.02 -1.24 19.37
N ASP A 33 4.14 -0.51 19.44
CA ASP A 33 4.24 0.93 19.26
C ASP A 33 4.71 1.33 17.84
N THR A 34 4.67 0.39 16.89
CA THR A 34 5.13 0.58 15.51
C THR A 34 3.98 0.46 14.51
N LEU A 35 3.92 1.40 13.58
CA LEU A 35 3.06 1.36 12.40
C LEU A 35 3.92 0.93 11.19
N HIS A 36 3.75 -0.31 10.77
CA HIS A 36 4.39 -0.83 9.58
C HIS A 36 3.56 -0.49 8.35
N VAL A 37 4.21 0.04 7.31
CA VAL A 37 3.56 0.51 6.09
C VAL A 37 4.26 -0.04 4.88
N TRP A 38 3.50 -0.60 3.95
CA TRP A 38 4.00 -1.11 2.69
C TRP A 38 3.28 -0.45 1.53
N VAL A 39 4.00 -0.15 0.46
CA VAL A 39 3.47 0.18 -0.87
C VAL A 39 3.94 -0.86 -1.88
N TYR A 40 3.06 -1.25 -2.79
CA TYR A 40 3.32 -2.33 -3.74
C TYR A 40 2.38 -2.24 -4.96
N PRO A 41 2.71 -2.84 -6.11
CA PRO A 41 1.90 -2.72 -7.31
C PRO A 41 0.63 -3.58 -7.25
N GLU A 42 -0.42 -3.13 -7.96
CA GLU A 42 -1.51 -3.99 -8.40
C GLU A 42 -1.02 -5.10 -9.36
N PRO A 43 -1.78 -6.19 -9.63
CA PRO A 43 -3.16 -6.47 -9.19
C PRO A 43 -3.27 -7.15 -7.83
N TRP A 44 -2.24 -7.86 -7.39
CA TRP A 44 -2.30 -8.84 -6.31
C TRP A 44 -2.46 -8.21 -4.92
N CYS A 45 -2.97 -8.98 -3.95
CA CYS A 45 -3.01 -8.57 -2.55
C CYS A 45 -1.63 -8.73 -1.91
N PHE A 46 -1.45 -8.17 -0.71
CA PHE A 46 -0.17 -8.13 -0.01
C PHE A 46 0.52 -9.50 0.09
N GLU A 47 -0.22 -10.57 0.37
CA GLU A 47 0.29 -11.94 0.55
C GLU A 47 0.71 -12.59 -0.78
N LYS A 48 0.15 -12.13 -1.89
CA LYS A 48 0.42 -12.67 -3.24
C LYS A 48 1.44 -11.84 -4.01
N THR A 49 1.65 -10.60 -3.62
CA THR A 49 2.72 -9.76 -4.14
C THR A 49 4.06 -10.22 -3.56
N SER A 50 5.05 -10.45 -4.41
CA SER A 50 6.40 -10.82 -4.00
C SER A 50 7.08 -9.70 -3.20
N ASP A 51 7.95 -10.05 -2.25
CA ASP A 51 8.54 -9.10 -1.29
C ASP A 51 9.50 -8.10 -1.94
N ASP A 52 10.16 -8.49 -3.04
CA ASP A 52 11.02 -7.62 -3.85
C ASP A 52 10.25 -6.48 -4.54
N MET A 53 8.93 -6.63 -4.72
CA MET A 53 8.07 -5.59 -5.26
C MET A 53 7.44 -4.69 -4.19
N LYS A 54 7.69 -4.97 -2.91
CA LYS A 54 7.17 -4.18 -1.80
C LYS A 54 8.23 -3.18 -1.33
N THR A 55 7.79 -1.95 -1.12
CA THR A 55 8.59 -0.96 -0.39
C THR A 55 7.98 -0.78 0.98
N ALA A 56 8.75 -0.99 2.03
CA ALA A 56 8.31 -0.91 3.42
C ALA A 56 8.93 0.30 4.12
N LYS A 57 8.19 0.89 5.05
CA LYS A 57 8.69 1.90 5.97
C LYS A 57 7.90 1.85 7.27
N ASP A 58 8.61 2.02 8.38
CA ASP A 58 8.04 2.01 9.72
C ASP A 58 7.92 3.42 10.27
N PHE A 59 6.85 3.64 11.03
CA PHE A 59 6.54 4.90 11.71
C PHE A 59 6.15 4.62 13.16
N PRO A 60 6.26 5.60 14.07
CA PRO A 60 5.68 5.48 15.40
C PRO A 60 4.16 5.29 15.32
N PHE A 61 3.57 4.42 16.15
CA PHE A 61 2.11 4.26 16.21
C PHE A 61 1.44 5.40 16.99
N THR A 62 1.54 6.61 16.45
CA THR A 62 0.98 7.87 16.96
C THR A 62 0.17 8.57 15.86
N GLN A 63 -0.51 9.68 16.20
CA GLN A 63 -1.27 10.43 15.19
C GLN A 63 -0.35 11.10 14.17
N GLU A 64 0.76 11.66 14.66
CA GLU A 64 1.80 12.23 13.80
C GLU A 64 2.44 11.14 12.91
N GLY A 65 2.76 9.97 13.47
CA GLY A 65 3.30 8.87 12.65
C GLY A 65 2.31 8.34 11.61
N LEU A 66 1.01 8.37 11.89
CA LEU A 66 -0.02 8.08 10.90
C LEU A 66 -0.04 9.14 9.78
N ASP A 67 0.00 10.43 10.14
CA ASP A 67 -0.01 11.52 9.17
C ASP A 67 1.27 11.49 8.29
N ASP A 68 2.43 11.28 8.90
CA ASP A 68 3.74 11.09 8.22
C ASP A 68 3.71 9.90 7.27
N SER A 69 3.07 8.80 7.68
CA SER A 69 2.94 7.63 6.82
C SER A 69 2.08 7.90 5.58
N MET A 70 1.02 8.69 5.73
CA MET A 70 0.14 9.07 4.61
C MET A 70 0.83 10.05 3.66
N GLU A 71 1.66 10.94 4.19
CA GLU A 71 2.53 11.78 3.38
C GLU A 71 3.54 10.92 2.62
N TRP A 72 4.21 9.99 3.27
CA TRP A 72 5.16 9.09 2.62
C TRP A 72 4.50 8.25 1.51
N ILE A 73 3.33 7.66 1.74
CA ILE A 73 2.58 6.93 0.69
C ILE A 73 2.29 7.87 -0.50
N SER A 74 1.90 9.12 -0.24
CA SER A 74 1.66 10.10 -1.29
C SER A 74 2.94 10.44 -2.07
N GLN A 75 4.09 10.56 -1.38
CA GLN A 75 5.39 10.80 -2.00
C GLN A 75 5.85 9.61 -2.83
N GLU A 76 5.67 8.38 -2.35
CA GLU A 76 5.97 7.15 -3.11
C GLU A 76 5.18 7.08 -4.41
N PHE A 77 3.92 7.52 -4.37
CA PHE A 77 3.11 7.63 -5.57
C PHE A 77 3.68 8.65 -6.55
N GLU A 78 3.91 9.89 -6.13
CA GLU A 78 4.37 10.94 -7.06
C GLU A 78 5.80 10.67 -7.59
N ASN A 79 6.69 10.13 -6.75
CA ASN A 79 8.07 9.81 -7.16
C ASN A 79 8.15 8.68 -8.19
N ARG A 80 7.19 7.75 -8.17
CA ARG A 80 7.13 6.59 -9.07
C ARG A 80 5.85 6.57 -9.92
N LYS A 81 5.30 7.75 -10.22
CA LYS A 81 3.97 7.91 -10.84
C LYS A 81 3.80 7.15 -12.14
N ASP A 82 4.77 7.25 -13.04
CA ASP A 82 4.71 6.56 -14.34
C ASP A 82 4.70 5.04 -14.18
N TYR A 83 5.47 4.53 -13.21
CA TYR A 83 5.47 3.11 -12.88
C TYR A 83 4.10 2.64 -12.36
N TRP A 84 3.51 3.35 -11.40
CA TRP A 84 2.19 2.99 -10.87
C TRP A 84 1.09 3.07 -11.94
N MET A 85 1.08 4.13 -12.75
CA MET A 85 0.15 4.28 -13.86
C MET A 85 0.30 3.18 -14.91
N GLN A 86 1.52 2.67 -15.12
CA GLN A 86 1.74 1.52 -15.99
C GLN A 86 1.17 0.24 -15.38
N MET A 87 1.35 0.00 -14.07
CA MET A 87 0.76 -1.14 -13.38
C MET A 87 -0.78 -1.14 -13.44
N GLU A 88 -1.42 0.02 -13.34
CA GLU A 88 -2.88 0.17 -13.52
C GLU A 88 -3.31 -0.29 -14.92
N LYS A 89 -2.58 0.14 -15.97
CA LYS A 89 -2.88 -0.23 -17.37
C LYS A 89 -2.66 -1.73 -17.62
N ASP A 90 -1.56 -2.27 -17.12
CA ASP A 90 -1.17 -3.66 -17.34
C ASP A 90 -1.91 -4.65 -16.45
N LYS A 91 -2.64 -4.17 -15.43
CA LYS A 91 -3.42 -4.98 -14.48
C LYS A 91 -4.19 -6.12 -15.13
N MET A 92 -4.97 -5.84 -16.18
CA MET A 92 -5.78 -6.88 -16.85
C MET A 92 -4.91 -7.89 -17.60
N LYS A 93 -3.84 -7.42 -18.26
CA LYS A 93 -2.87 -8.30 -18.92
C LYS A 93 -2.20 -9.23 -17.92
N MET A 94 -1.78 -8.71 -16.76
CA MET A 94 -1.18 -9.50 -15.68
C MET A 94 -2.15 -10.54 -15.12
N ILE A 95 -3.42 -10.19 -14.92
CA ILE A 95 -4.45 -11.14 -14.45
C ILE A 95 -4.70 -12.26 -15.48
N LEU A 96 -4.77 -11.91 -16.77
CA LEU A 96 -4.99 -12.89 -17.83
C LEU A 96 -3.81 -13.85 -18.00
N GLN A 97 -2.59 -13.37 -17.79
CA GLN A 97 -1.37 -14.19 -17.83
C GLN A 97 -1.21 -15.05 -16.56
N GLY A 98 -1.58 -14.53 -15.39
CA GLY A 98 -1.52 -15.26 -14.11
C GLY A 98 -2.62 -16.31 -13.91
N ARG A 99 -3.63 -16.38 -14.79
CA ARG A 99 -4.68 -17.42 -14.78
C ARG A 99 -4.20 -18.79 -15.30
N GLY A 100 -2.95 -18.91 -15.73
CA GLY A 100 -2.37 -20.16 -16.23
C GLY A 100 -1.81 -21.10 -15.16
N ASP A 101 -1.62 -20.62 -13.92
CA ASP A 101 -0.88 -21.35 -12.87
C ASP A 101 -1.77 -21.78 -11.69
N SER A 102 -3.04 -22.10 -11.95
CA SER A 102 -3.99 -22.67 -10.95
C SER A 102 -4.44 -24.06 -11.34
#